data_AF-A0A199V7X9-F1
#
_entry.id   AF-A0A199V7X9-F1
#
_cell.length_a   1.000
_cell.length_b   1.000
_cell.length_c   1.000
_cell.angle_alpha   90.00
_cell.angle_beta   90.00
_cell.angle_gamma   90.00
#
_symmetry.space_group_name_H-M   'P 1'
#
loop_
_entity.id
_entity.type
_entity.pdbx_description
1 polymer ?
#
loop_
_entity_poly.entity_id
_entity_poly.type
_entity_poly.pdbx_seq_one_letter_code
_entity_poly.pdbx_strand_id
1 'polypeptide(L)' 'AYFNTIKRTVKFLCPADIIPPYIDVDLSELDVGEKLLMRDLKVHPALRLLQSPDQPICSIIGSRAPEQKKSK' A
#
# COMPACT_ATOMS: atom_id res chain seq x y z
N ALA A 1 16.16 2.02 -1.55
CA ALA A 1 14.76 2.30 -1.92
C ALA A 1 14.04 2.88 -0.72
N TYR A 2 12.98 3.66 -0.93
CA TYR A 2 12.15 4.27 0.12
C TYR A 2 10.72 3.73 0.02
N PHE A 3 10.13 3.35 1.16
CA PHE A 3 8.73 2.92 1.22
C PHE A 3 7.82 4.14 1.26
N ASN A 4 6.98 4.30 0.24
CA ASN A 4 6.02 5.37 0.15
C ASN A 4 4.61 4.88 0.47
N THR A 5 4.02 5.42 1.54
CA THR A 5 2.63 5.14 1.89
C THR A 5 1.72 6.20 1.30
N ILE A 6 0.90 5.84 0.32
CA ILE A 6 -0.04 6.75 -0.35
C ILE A 6 -1.31 6.87 0.47
N LYS A 7 -1.85 5.74 0.92
CA LYS A 7 -3.04 5.66 1.76
C LYS A 7 -2.81 4.72 2.94
N ARG A 8 -2.95 5.26 4.14
CA ARG A 8 -2.89 4.47 5.39
C ARG A 8 -4.23 3.87 5.80
N THR A 9 -5.32 4.39 5.25
CA THR A 9 -6.68 4.00 5.63
C THR A 9 -7.48 3.57 4.42
N VAL A 10 -8.27 2.52 4.62
CA VAL A 10 -9.11 1.87 3.63
C VAL A 10 -10.50 1.64 4.24
N LYS A 11 -11.55 1.87 3.46
CA LYS A 11 -12.92 1.67 3.91
C LYS A 11 -13.46 0.34 3.39
N PHE A 12 -13.75 -0.56 4.32
CA PHE A 12 -14.41 -1.84 4.05
C PHE A 12 -15.77 -1.89 4.73
N LEU A 13 -16.69 -2.61 4.10
CA LEU A 13 -17.94 -3.05 4.72
C LEU A 13 -17.68 -4.43 5.32
N CYS A 14 -17.98 -4.59 6.61
CA CYS A 14 -17.72 -5.81 7.36
C CYS A 14 -18.85 -6.07 8.36
N PRO A 15 -19.15 -7.35 8.67
CA PRO A 15 -20.03 -7.68 9.79
C PRO A 15 -19.35 -7.32 11.12
N ALA A 16 -20.15 -6.93 12.12
CA ALA A 16 -19.64 -6.50 13.42
C ALA A 16 -18.82 -7.58 14.15
N ASP A 17 -19.10 -8.86 13.87
CA ASP A 17 -18.42 -10.01 14.49
C ASP A 17 -16.99 -10.23 13.96
N ILE A 18 -16.63 -9.68 12.79
CA ILE A 18 -15.35 -9.93 12.11
C ILE A 18 -14.69 -8.59 11.75
N ILE A 19 -14.41 -7.79 12.78
CA ILE A 19 -13.66 -6.54 12.65
C ILE A 19 -12.18 -6.82 12.95
N PRO A 20 -11.29 -6.80 11.93
CA PRO A 20 -9.87 -6.98 12.18
C PRO A 20 -9.26 -5.72 12.83
N PRO A 21 -8.33 -5.87 13.79
CA PRO A 21 -7.64 -4.74 14.41
C PRO A 21 -6.63 -4.06 13.46
N TYR A 22 -6.06 -4.80 12.51
CA TYR A 22 -5.15 -4.30 11.47
C TYR A 22 -5.26 -5.17 10.21
N ILE A 23 -4.73 -4.66 9.10
CA ILE A 23 -4.64 -5.37 7.82
C ILE A 23 -3.17 -5.58 7.52
N ASP A 24 -2.75 -6.83 7.40
CA ASP A 24 -1.39 -7.16 6.99
C ASP A 24 -1.22 -6.94 5.49
N VAL A 25 -0.15 -6.21 5.14
CA VAL A 25 0.20 -5.90 3.76
C VAL A 25 1.54 -6.53 3.48
N ASP A 26 1.54 -7.48 2.55
CA ASP A 26 2.74 -8.18 2.11
C ASP A 26 3.47 -7.35 1.06
N LEU A 27 4.74 -7.03 1.34
CA LEU A 27 5.61 -6.23 0.47
C LEU A 27 6.78 -7.04 -0.08
N SER A 28 6.82 -8.35 0.22
CA SER A 28 8.00 -9.20 -0.04
C SER A 28 8.30 -9.35 -1.53
N GLU A 29 7.26 -9.29 -2.37
CA GLU A 29 7.35 -9.47 -3.83
C GLU A 29 7.27 -8.15 -4.60
N LEU A 30 7.21 -6.99 -3.92
CA LEU A 30 7.01 -5.70 -4.58
C LEU A 30 8.34 -5.09 -5.03
N ASP A 31 8.47 -4.79 -6.32
CA ASP A 31 9.69 -4.20 -6.90
C ASP A 31 9.69 -2.65 -6.88
N VAL A 32 10.88 -2.07 -7.09
CA VAL A 32 11.05 -0.60 -7.14
C VAL A 32 10.33 -0.02 -8.35
N GLY A 33 9.43 0.93 -8.12
CA GLY A 33 8.58 1.55 -9.13
C GLY A 33 7.18 0.94 -9.22
N GLU A 34 6.96 -0.22 -8.57
CA GLU A 34 5.65 -0.85 -8.51
C GLU A 34 4.79 -0.27 -7.38
N LYS A 35 3.47 -0.43 -7.54
CA LYS A 35 2.45 0.05 -6.61
C LYS A 35 1.50 -1.09 -6.28
N LEU A 36 1.21 -1.24 -4.99
CA LEU A 36 0.19 -2.16 -4.50
C LEU A 36 -1.19 -1.48 -4.58
N LEU A 37 -2.17 -2.17 -5.16
CA LEU A 37 -3.53 -1.67 -5.27
C LEU A 37 -4.42 -2.22 -4.15
N MET A 38 -5.56 -1.58 -3.91
CA MET A 38 -6.53 -2.02 -2.88
C MET A 38 -7.03 -3.45 -3.09
N ARG A 39 -7.14 -3.89 -4.34
CA ARG A 39 -7.59 -5.24 -4.70
C ARG A 39 -6.61 -6.34 -4.29
N ASP A 40 -5.34 -6.00 -4.12
CA ASP A 40 -4.27 -6.97 -3.84
C ASP A 40 -4.07 -7.16 -2.31
N LEU A 41 -4.88 -6.47 -1.49
CA LEU A 41 -4.86 -6.61 -0.04
C LEU A 41 -5.46 -7.97 0.37
N LYS A 42 -4.68 -8.74 1.14
CA LYS A 42 -5.12 -10.00 1.76
C LYS A 42 -6.08 -9.68 2.92
N VAL A 43 -7.36 -9.55 2.60
CA VAL A 43 -8.44 -9.29 3.57
C VAL A 43 -9.34 -10.51 3.73
N HIS A 44 -9.99 -10.62 4.89
CA HIS A 44 -10.97 -11.69 5.14
C HIS A 44 -12.08 -11.63 4.08
N PRO A 45 -12.56 -12.76 3.52
CA PRO A 45 -13.55 -12.79 2.44
C PRO A 45 -14.90 -12.12 2.77
N ALA A 46 -15.18 -11.91 4.06
CA ALA A 46 -16.36 -11.17 4.54
C ALA A 46 -16.22 -9.64 4.41
N LEU A 47 -15.03 -9.13 4.08
CA LEU A 47 -14.73 -7.71 3.95
C LEU A 47 -14.95 -7.28 2.49
N ARG A 48 -15.92 -6.38 2.28
CA ARG A 48 -16.22 -5.85 0.95
C ARG A 48 -15.63 -4.45 0.79
N LEU A 49 -14.77 -4.26 -0.21
CA LEU A 49 -14.17 -2.97 -0.50
C LEU A 49 -15.26 -1.97 -0.91
N LEU A 50 -15.30 -0.80 -0.25
CA LEU A 50 -16.26 0.28 -0.58
C LEU A 50 -15.68 1.33 -1.54
N GLN A 51 -14.37 1.30 -1.75
CA GLN A 51 -13.64 2.26 -2.58
C GLN A 51 -13.23 1.60 -3.91
N SER A 52 -12.71 2.39 -4.84
CA SER A 52 -12.24 1.89 -6.13
C SER A 52 -11.09 0.88 -5.93
N PRO A 53 -11.17 -0.33 -6.53
CA PRO A 53 -10.15 -1.37 -6.39
C PRO A 53 -8.80 -0.98 -7.00
N ASP A 54 -8.81 -0.07 -7.98
CA ASP A 54 -7.62 0.40 -8.71
C ASP A 54 -6.85 1.49 -7.99
N GLN A 55 -7.24 1.82 -6.76
CA GLN A 55 -6.59 2.86 -6.00
C GLN A 55 -5.30 2.33 -5.35
N PRO A 56 -4.16 3.01 -5.50
CA PRO A 56 -2.90 2.58 -4.91
C PRO A 56 -2.84 2.86 -3.40
N ILE A 57 -2.25 1.92 -2.65
CA ILE A 57 -2.07 1.97 -1.20
C ILE A 57 -0.65 2.34 -0.82
N CYS A 58 0.32 1.63 -1.39
CA CYS A 58 1.74 1.86 -1.14
C CYS A 58 2.56 1.57 -2.39
N SER A 59 3.74 2.16 -2.44
CA SER A 59 4.70 1.93 -3.52
C SER A 59 6.13 1.98 -2.97
N ILE A 60 7.04 1.29 -3.64
CA ILE A 60 8.47 1.36 -3.33
C ILE A 60 9.11 2.29 -4.36
N ILE A 61 9.72 3.38 -3.89
CA ILE A 61 10.33 4.39 -4.77
C ILE A 61 11.86 4.26 -4.70
N GLY A 62 12.52 4.46 -5.83
CA GLY A 62 13.98 4.54 -5.88
C GLY A 62 14.50 5.67 -4.97
N SER A 63 15.51 5.36 -4.17
CA SER A 63 16.20 6.40 -3.38
C SER A 63 16.94 7.31 -4.36
N ARG A 64 16.58 8.60 -4.43
CA ARG A 64 17.43 9.56 -5.14
C ARG A 64 18.77 9.60 -4.41
N ALA A 65 19.87 9.43 -5.14
CA ALA A 65 21.20 9.68 -4.59
C ALA A 65 21.25 11.14 -4.07
N PRO A 66 21.93 11.42 -2.94
CA PRO A 66 22.17 12.80 -2.56
C PRO A 66 22.88 13.48 -3.73
N GLU A 67 22.30 14.57 -4.21
CA GLU A 67 22.82 15.39 -5.28
C GLU A 67 24.27 15.74 -4.92
N GLN A 68 25.25 15.10 -5.60
CA GLN A 68 26.63 15.55 -5.51
C GLN A 68 26.62 16.97 -6.08
N LYS A 69 26.69 17.96 -5.18
CA LYS A 69 26.98 19.34 -5.55
C LYS A 69 28.23 19.31 -6.42
N LYS A 70 28.07 19.41 -7.74
CA LYS A 70 29.16 19.75 -8.64
C LYS A 70 29.61 21.15 -8.24
N SER A 71 30.62 21.21 -7.37
CA SER A 71 31.38 22.43 -7.15
C SER A 71 32.05 22.76 -8.48
N LYS A 72 31.59 23.84 -9.11
CA LYS A 72 32.35 24.54 -10.14
C LYS A 72 33.21 25.60 -9.45
#